data_AF-A0A382I7S2-F1
#
_entry.id   AF-A0A382I7S2-F1
#
_cell.length_a   1.000
_cell.length_b   1.000
_cell.length_c   1.000
_cell.angle_alpha   90.00
_cell.angle_beta   90.00
_cell.angle_gamma   90.00
#
_symmetry.space_group_name_H-M   'P 1'
#
loop_
_entity.id
_entity.type
_entity.pdbx_description
1 polymer ?
#
loop_
_entity_poly.entity_id
_entity_poly.type
_entity_poly.pdbx_seq_one_letter_code
_entity_poly.pdbx_strand_id
1 'polypeptide(L)'
;VASVEVRCAVSNQDKNRPAPEETQRRRDGDPSTRPPRSGPRKSLGQHFLTDTRILNRIVVAAELDPGDQVLEIGPGRGVLTRR
;
A
#
# COMPACT_ATOMS: atom_id res chain seq x y z
N VAL A 1 -4.34 -28.99 -3.98
CA VAL A 1 -4.48 -27.53 -3.77
C VAL A 1 -3.13 -26.89 -4.05
N ALA A 2 -3.00 -26.13 -5.13
CA ALA A 2 -1.76 -25.44 -5.44
C ALA A 2 -1.78 -24.09 -4.72
N SER A 3 -0.88 -23.90 -3.77
CA SER A 3 -0.66 -22.60 -3.11
C SER A 3 0.27 -21.79 -3.99
N VAL A 4 -0.26 -20.81 -4.72
CA VAL A 4 0.56 -19.83 -5.44
C VAL A 4 1.03 -18.79 -4.42
N GLU A 5 2.26 -18.95 -3.95
CA GLU A 5 2.93 -17.96 -3.12
C GLU A 5 3.69 -16.98 -4.03
N VAL A 6 3.06 -15.85 -4.34
CA VAL A 6 3.70 -14.75 -5.08
C VAL A 6 4.69 -14.06 -4.14
N ARG A 7 5.95 -14.49 -4.16
CA ARG A 7 7.03 -13.85 -3.40
C ARG A 7 7.48 -12.58 -4.12
N CYS A 8 6.76 -11.49 -3.88
CA CYS A 8 7.09 -10.17 -4.41
C CYS A 8 8.32 -9.59 -3.68
N ALA A 9 9.48 -9.58 -4.34
CA ALA A 9 10.67 -8.88 -3.85
C ALA A 9 10.74 -7.50 -4.50
N VAL A 10 10.39 -6.45 -3.76
CA VAL A 10 10.62 -5.05 -4.18
C VAL A 10 11.85 -4.53 -3.44
N SER A 11 12.96 -4.33 -4.17
CA SER A 11 14.16 -3.69 -3.66
C SER A 11 13.93 -2.18 -3.55
N ASN A 12 13.82 -1.68 -2.32
CA ASN A 12 13.63 -0.26 -2.05
C ASN A 12 14.99 0.45 -1.90
N GLN A 13 15.37 1.21 -2.92
CA GLN A 13 16.41 2.25 -2.79
C GLN A 13 15.76 3.63 -2.99
N ASP A 14 15.05 4.09 -1.97
CA ASP A 14 14.82 5.53 -1.76
C ASP A 14 14.86 5.80 -0.25
N LYS A 15 16.04 6.19 0.22
CA LYS A 15 16.34 6.44 1.63
C LYS A 15 16.18 7.92 2.01
N ASN A 16 15.69 8.81 1.12
CA ASN A 16 15.84 10.24 1.39
C ASN A 16 14.65 11.13 0.99
N ARG A 17 13.42 10.75 1.37
CA ARG A 17 12.29 11.69 1.40
C ARG A 17 12.04 12.17 2.83
N PRO A 18 12.15 13.48 3.13
CA PRO A 18 11.91 13.99 4.47
C PRO A 18 10.46 13.73 4.89
N ALA A 19 10.27 13.35 6.15
CA ALA A 19 8.95 13.32 6.76
C ALA A 19 8.40 14.76 6.83
N PRO A 20 7.09 14.99 6.61
CA PRO A 20 6.53 16.33 6.74
C PRO A 20 6.74 16.82 8.19
N GLU A 21 7.39 17.98 8.33
CA GLU A 21 7.72 18.58 9.63
C GLU A 21 6.48 18.79 10.49
N GLU A 22 6.53 18.21 11.68
CA GLU A 22 5.48 18.23 12.69
C GLU A 22 5.41 19.64 13.29
N THR A 23 4.64 20.53 12.64
CA THR A 23 4.35 21.86 13.19
C THR A 23 3.46 21.70 14.41
N GLN A 24 4.10 21.60 15.58
CA GLN A 24 3.49 21.65 16.90
C GLN A 24 2.85 23.01 17.13
N ARG A 25 1.61 23.23 16.67
CA ARG A 25 0.81 24.40 17.08
C ARG A 25 -0.64 24.01 17.38
N ARG A 26 -1.04 24.34 18.62
CA ARG A 26 -2.38 24.34 19.25
C ARG A 26 -2.90 22.94 19.66
N ARG A 27 -2.84 22.65 20.96
CA ARG A 27 -3.26 21.40 21.62
C ARG A 27 -4.67 21.52 22.26
N ASP A 28 -5.61 22.16 21.57
CA ASP A 28 -6.94 22.47 22.16
C ASP A 28 -8.12 22.03 21.25
N GLY A 29 -8.01 20.86 20.58
CA GLY A 29 -9.06 20.32 19.72
C GLY A 29 -9.63 19.01 20.24
N ASP A 30 -10.97 18.88 20.22
CA ASP A 30 -11.68 17.62 20.51
C ASP A 30 -11.08 16.46 19.69
N PRO A 31 -10.57 15.39 20.34
CA PRO A 31 -10.01 14.22 19.67
C PRO A 31 -10.93 13.58 18.62
N SER A 32 -12.26 13.78 18.74
CA SER A 32 -13.25 13.26 17.80
C SER A 32 -13.22 13.94 16.43
N THR A 33 -12.64 15.15 16.34
CA THR A 33 -12.62 15.97 15.11
C THR A 33 -11.33 15.85 14.30
N ARG A 34 -10.38 15.03 14.75
CA ARG A 34 -9.08 14.92 14.09
C ARG A 34 -9.22 14.15 12.77
N PRO A 35 -8.86 14.73 11.61
CA PRO A 35 -8.91 14.02 10.35
C PRO A 35 -7.99 12.78 10.42
N PRO A 36 -8.42 11.62 9.87
CA PRO A 36 -7.60 10.44 9.86
C PRO A 36 -6.28 10.75 9.16
N ARG A 37 -5.16 10.31 9.75
CA ARG A 37 -3.84 10.47 9.12
C ARG A 37 -3.86 9.73 7.78
N SER A 38 -3.88 10.50 6.69
CA SER A 38 -4.05 10.02 5.31
C SER A 38 -2.77 9.50 4.66
N GLY A 39 -1.67 9.43 5.43
CA GLY A 39 -0.35 9.00 4.96
C GLY A 39 0.00 7.57 5.37
N PRO A 40 0.96 6.94 4.66
CA PRO A 40 1.44 5.61 5.00
C PRO A 40 2.02 5.57 6.42
N ARG A 41 1.61 4.58 7.20
CA ARG A 41 2.14 4.35 8.55
C ARG A 41 3.41 3.51 8.44
N LYS A 42 4.58 4.14 8.63
CA LYS A 42 5.89 3.43 8.62
C LYS A 42 5.93 2.27 9.63
N SER A 43 5.33 2.44 10.81
CA SER A 43 5.26 1.37 11.83
C SER A 43 4.44 0.15 11.40
N LEU A 44 3.58 0.30 10.39
CA LEU A 44 2.81 -0.80 9.80
C LEU A 44 3.43 -1.29 8.49
N GLY A 45 4.63 -0.81 8.11
CA GLY A 45 5.29 -1.19 6.86
C GLY A 45 4.53 -0.78 5.59
N GLN A 46 3.62 0.19 5.66
CA GLN A 46 2.80 0.56 4.51
C GLN A 46 3.61 1.33 3.46
N HIS A 47 3.78 0.73 2.28
CA HIS A 47 4.28 1.38 1.07
C HIS A 47 3.22 1.21 -0.03
N PHE A 48 2.73 2.32 -0.60
CA PHE A 48 1.68 2.26 -1.61
C PHE A 48 2.27 2.21 -3.01
N LEU A 49 1.89 1.19 -3.79
CA LEU A 49 2.21 1.10 -5.20
C LEU A 49 1.45 2.18 -5.98
N THR A 50 2.17 3.00 -6.75
CA THR A 50 1.61 4.10 -7.54
C THR A 50 1.89 3.97 -9.04
N ASP A 51 2.89 3.18 -9.44
CA ASP A 51 3.24 2.96 -10.85
C ASP A 51 2.30 1.93 -11.48
N THR A 52 1.50 2.38 -12.44
CA THR A 52 0.54 1.55 -13.18
C THR A 52 1.19 0.52 -14.10
N ARG A 53 2.42 0.75 -14.56
CA ARG A 53 3.16 -0.22 -15.40
C ARG A 53 3.58 -1.43 -14.56
N ILE A 54 4.06 -1.18 -13.35
CA ILE A 54 4.40 -2.25 -12.41
C ILE A 54 3.14 -3.01 -12.01
N LEU A 55 2.05 -2.29 -11.77
CA LEU A 55 0.75 -2.90 -11.46
C LEU A 55 0.28 -3.85 -12.57
N ASN A 56 0.33 -3.43 -13.83
CA ASN A 56 -0.02 -4.29 -14.96
C ASN A 56 0.93 -5.50 -15.08
N ARG A 57 2.23 -5.33 -14.83
CA ARG A 57 3.19 -6.45 -14.84
C ARG A 57 2.88 -7.47 -13.75
N ILE A 58 2.45 -7.03 -12.57
CA ILE A 58 2.03 -7.92 -11.49
C ILE A 58 0.80 -8.74 -11.92
N VAL A 59 -0.21 -8.08 -12.50
CA VAL A 59 -1.43 -8.78 -12.96
C VAL A 59 -1.12 -9.78 -14.07
N VAL A 60 -0.29 -9.40 -15.06
CA VAL A 60 0.13 -10.32 -16.13
C VAL A 60 0.91 -11.50 -15.57
N ALA A 61 1.85 -11.27 -14.66
CA ALA A 61 2.65 -12.34 -14.05
C ALA A 61 1.86 -13.25 -13.11
N ALA A 62 0.68 -12.82 -12.64
CA ALA A 62 -0.20 -13.63 -11.81
C ALA A 62 -1.01 -14.66 -12.63
N GLU A 63 -1.08 -14.50 -13.96
CA GLU A 63 -1.71 -15.44 -14.91
C GLU A 63 -3.11 -15.90 -14.44
N LEU A 64 -3.91 -14.96 -13.96
CA LEU A 64 -5.23 -15.24 -13.38
C LEU A 64 -6.29 -15.54 -14.45
N ASP A 65 -7.10 -16.55 -14.19
CA ASP A 65 -8.29 -16.89 -14.96
C ASP A 65 -9.59 -16.40 -14.28
N PRO A 66 -10.70 -16.19 -15.01
CA PRO A 66 -11.96 -15.69 -14.43
C PRO A 66 -12.58 -16.54 -13.32
N GLY A 67 -12.15 -17.79 -13.15
CA GLY A 67 -12.61 -18.70 -12.10
C GLY A 67 -11.74 -18.68 -10.84
N ASP A 68 -10.61 -17.99 -10.86
CA ASP A 68 -9.65 -18.03 -9.76
C ASP A 68 -10.15 -17.29 -8.53
N GLN A 69 -9.94 -17.92 -7.38
CA GLN A 69 -10.15 -17.28 -6.09
C GLN A 69 -8.85 -16.63 -5.62
N VAL A 70 -8.86 -15.31 -5.49
CA VAL A 70 -7.67 -14.53 -5.13
C VAL A 70 -7.81 -13.96 -3.72
N LEU A 71 -6.78 -14.13 -2.91
CA LEU A 71 -6.64 -13.50 -1.60
C LEU A 71 -5.56 -12.41 -1.66
N GLU A 72 -5.95 -11.16 -1.48
CA GLU A 72 -5.01 -10.03 -1.40
C GLU A 72 -4.59 -9.79 0.06
N ILE A 73 -3.29 -9.90 0.34
CA ILE A 73 -2.73 -9.61 1.66
C ILE A 73 -2.31 -8.14 1.72
N GLY A 74 -2.89 -7.40 2.66
CA GLY A 74 -2.55 -6.00 2.89
C GLY A 74 -2.94 -5.08 1.72
N PRO A 75 -4.24 -5.00 1.35
CA PRO A 75 -4.67 -4.30 0.14
C PRO A 75 -4.36 -2.79 0.15
N GLY A 76 -4.10 -2.21 1.32
CA GLY A 76 -3.74 -0.80 1.45
C GLY A 76 -4.80 0.11 0.83
N ARG A 77 -4.47 0.78 -0.28
CA ARG A 77 -5.40 1.64 -1.03
C ARG A 77 -6.26 0.88 -2.05
N GLY A 78 -6.16 -0.45 -2.12
CA GLY A 78 -6.88 -1.32 -3.06
C GLY A 78 -6.54 -1.05 -4.53
N VAL A 79 -5.28 -0.66 -4.81
CA VAL A 79 -4.86 -0.33 -6.18
C VAL A 79 -4.81 -1.57 -7.06
N LEU A 80 -4.41 -2.72 -6.52
CA LEU A 80 -4.45 -4.01 -7.22
C LEU A 80 -5.88 -4.53 -7.32
N THR A 81 -6.66 -4.42 -6.24
CA THR A 81 -8.07 -4.85 -6.20
C THR A 81 -8.94 -4.22 -7.30
N ARG A 82 -8.67 -2.97 -7.69
CA ARG A 82 -9.47 -2.23 -8.68
C ARG A 82 -9.07 -2.48 -10.13
N ARG A 83 -8.04 -3.29 -10.38
CA ARG A 83 -7.48 -3.41 -11.72
C ARG A 83 -8.21 -4.41 -12.59
#